data_AF-A0AAV9ZGL5-F1
#
_entry.id   AF-A0AAV9ZGL5-F1
#
_cell.length_a   1.000
_cell.length_b   1.000
_cell.length_c   1.000
_cell.angle_alpha   90.00
_cell.angle_beta   90.00
_cell.angle_gamma   90.00
#
_symmetry.space_group_name_H-M   'P 1'
#
loop_
_entity.id
_entity.type
_entity.pdbx_description
1 polymer ?
#
loop_
_entity_poly.entity_id
_entity_poly.type
_entity_poly.pdbx_seq_one_letter_code
_entity_poly.pdbx_strand_id
1 'polypeptide(L)'
;MRSVLTLIPKTRNRSYKTCTSGLSSPLTRPGARLLDRFARLHLATPPHMSKAHTTRSASGQLPPSFSVSPTPRNPLGEGNYIRTAAALIIGDEILNGKTHDMNSNYFAKYCFEHGIELKRIEVIADDEAQIIEASRRMVMNYDFVVTSGGIGPTHGTFNDITYASLAKAFSQSLVHHTETLTRMTEMIKHRAWMSVQTPQQRAATERMALFPDGAEVLFVAKDIWVPVVRLEGKLCIFPGIPSLFQKMLTALTPLLPLPPQTERSLRIQVFTERPESMIAPYLTKLQTHLRPHGIQVGSYPVLGQGVFVSLIGRDRLLTTASMTSTQVQLDSDGHHSSEDTKDPPRIVLADIAREVELEIDGQIVSEEEVAKRKGQCKQLTAPVTVAASMGVKAKF
;
A
#
# COMPACT_ATOMS: atom_id res chain seq x y z
N MET A 1 7.94 -48.55 -19.73
CA MET A 1 7.31 -49.89 -19.69
C MET A 1 6.95 -50.21 -18.24
N ARG A 2 5.64 -50.45 -17.98
CA ARG A 2 4.98 -51.03 -16.77
C ARG A 2 5.22 -50.31 -15.42
N SER A 3 4.29 -49.60 -14.77
CA SER A 3 2.83 -49.76 -14.50
C SER A 3 2.47 -50.93 -13.58
N VAL A 4 2.09 -50.63 -12.32
CA VAL A 4 1.16 -51.37 -11.42
C VAL A 4 0.63 -50.37 -10.36
N LEU A 5 -0.42 -49.60 -10.62
CA LEU A 5 -1.81 -49.73 -10.16
C LEU A 5 -2.11 -50.53 -8.85
N THR A 6 -2.55 -49.75 -7.84
CA THR A 6 -3.82 -49.83 -7.08
C THR A 6 -4.18 -51.07 -6.26
N LEU A 7 -4.53 -50.84 -4.98
CA LEU A 7 -5.70 -51.48 -4.35
C LEU A 7 -6.33 -50.55 -3.28
N ILE A 8 -7.59 -50.21 -3.53
CA ILE A 8 -8.56 -49.52 -2.68
C ILE A 8 -9.33 -50.57 -1.87
N PRO A 9 -9.78 -50.30 -0.63
CA PRO A 9 -10.98 -50.93 -0.10
C PRO A 9 -12.15 -49.94 -0.03
N LYS A 10 -13.26 -50.37 -0.64
CA LYS A 10 -14.58 -49.74 -0.65
C LYS A 10 -15.30 -49.88 0.69
N THR A 11 -15.87 -48.75 1.13
CA THR A 11 -17.21 -48.54 1.73
C THR A 11 -17.73 -49.49 2.82
N ARG A 12 -18.13 -48.91 3.96
CA ARG A 12 -19.37 -49.33 4.62
C ARG A 12 -20.14 -48.16 5.24
N ASN A 13 -21.39 -48.08 4.78
CA ASN A 13 -22.47 -47.20 5.18
C ASN A 13 -23.03 -47.65 6.56
N ARG A 14 -23.34 -46.72 7.46
CA ARG A 14 -24.38 -46.84 8.53
C ARG A 14 -24.50 -45.49 9.25
N SER A 15 -25.51 -44.70 8.91
CA SER A 15 -26.82 -44.64 9.58
C SER A 15 -26.75 -44.17 11.03
N TYR A 16 -27.09 -42.89 11.20
CA TYR A 16 -27.61 -42.30 12.42
C TYR A 16 -28.78 -43.15 12.96
N LYS A 17 -28.67 -43.60 14.21
CA LYS A 17 -29.83 -43.97 15.02
C LYS A 17 -29.66 -43.41 16.42
N THR A 18 -30.66 -42.61 16.75
CA THR A 18 -31.09 -42.16 18.07
C THR A 18 -31.31 -43.33 19.03
N CYS A 19 -31.05 -43.10 20.31
CA CYS A 19 -31.59 -43.91 21.39
C CYS A 19 -32.06 -43.00 22.52
N THR A 20 -33.35 -43.06 22.78
CA THR A 20 -34.08 -42.47 23.90
C THR A 20 -34.53 -43.59 24.84
N SER A 21 -34.31 -43.40 26.13
CA SER A 21 -35.06 -44.03 27.24
C SER A 21 -34.91 -43.08 28.45
N GLY A 22 -35.92 -42.54 29.13
CA GLY A 22 -37.34 -42.84 29.17
C GLY A 22 -37.76 -43.32 30.56
N LEU A 23 -38.17 -42.38 31.43
CA LEU A 23 -39.08 -42.56 32.58
C LEU A 23 -39.60 -41.14 32.95
N SER A 24 -40.77 -40.71 32.43
CA SER A 24 -42.12 -40.69 33.06
C SER A 24 -42.18 -39.86 34.36
N SER A 25 -43.05 -38.87 34.61
CA SER A 25 -44.22 -38.17 34.00
C SER A 25 -44.81 -37.27 35.15
N PRO A 26 -45.91 -36.47 35.06
CA PRO A 26 -46.70 -35.97 33.92
C PRO A 26 -47.09 -34.45 33.97
N LEU A 27 -47.69 -33.96 32.85
CA LEU A 27 -48.73 -32.90 32.69
C LEU A 27 -48.33 -31.45 33.08
N THR A 28 -48.46 -30.38 32.28
CA THR A 28 -49.49 -29.94 31.32
C THR A 28 -48.92 -28.90 30.33
N ARG A 29 -49.49 -28.82 29.11
CA ARG A 29 -49.37 -27.70 28.14
C ARG A 29 -50.80 -27.13 27.93
N PRO A 30 -51.04 -25.92 27.38
CA PRO A 30 -50.24 -25.25 26.35
C PRO A 30 -50.15 -23.71 26.45
N GLY A 31 -49.33 -23.07 25.59
CA GLY A 31 -49.49 -21.64 25.31
C GLY A 31 -48.22 -20.93 24.81
N ALA A 32 -48.19 -20.63 23.52
CA ALA A 32 -47.20 -19.80 22.86
C ALA A 32 -47.11 -18.39 23.47
N ARG A 33 -45.89 -17.81 23.55
CA ARG A 33 -45.57 -16.37 23.51
C ARG A 33 -44.07 -16.17 23.74
N LEU A 34 -43.30 -16.01 22.67
CA LEU A 34 -41.93 -15.53 22.74
C LEU A 34 -41.68 -14.59 21.56
N LEU A 35 -42.44 -13.50 21.52
CA LEU A 35 -42.28 -12.33 20.63
C LEU A 35 -43.19 -11.22 21.21
N ASP A 36 -42.79 -10.62 22.33
CA ASP A 36 -43.21 -9.24 22.65
C ASP A 36 -42.47 -8.72 23.91
N ARG A 37 -41.24 -8.23 23.75
CA ARG A 37 -40.56 -7.39 24.75
C ARG A 37 -39.66 -6.37 24.07
N PHE A 38 -40.22 -5.55 23.18
CA PHE A 38 -39.62 -4.26 22.80
C PHE A 38 -40.71 -3.30 22.32
N ALA A 39 -41.60 -2.90 23.22
CA ALA A 39 -42.46 -1.74 23.02
C ALA A 39 -42.92 -1.20 24.37
N ARG A 40 -42.23 -0.16 24.85
CA ARG A 40 -42.68 0.93 25.74
C ARG A 40 -41.47 1.51 26.47
N LEU A 41 -40.83 2.51 25.85
CA LEU A 41 -40.25 3.60 26.61
C LEU A 41 -40.80 4.90 26.02
N HIS A 42 -41.31 5.73 26.91
CA HIS A 42 -42.09 6.92 26.63
C HIS A 42 -41.33 7.99 25.86
N LEU A 43 -42.08 8.76 25.06
CA LEU A 43 -41.73 10.09 24.59
C LEU A 43 -41.36 10.98 25.79
N ALA A 44 -40.08 11.28 25.92
CA ALA A 44 -39.60 12.42 26.68
C ALA A 44 -38.81 13.31 25.73
N THR A 45 -39.33 14.52 25.51
CA THR A 45 -38.68 15.61 24.79
C THR A 45 -37.34 15.97 25.45
N PRO A 46 -36.24 16.18 24.69
CA PRO A 46 -35.00 16.63 25.28
C PRO A 46 -35.11 18.10 25.71
N PRO A 47 -34.55 18.50 26.87
CA PRO A 47 -34.52 19.89 27.26
C PRO A 47 -33.55 20.67 26.36
N HIS A 48 -33.99 21.86 26.00
CA HIS A 48 -33.31 22.85 25.21
C HIS A 48 -31.99 23.27 25.90
N MET A 49 -30.85 22.68 25.53
CA MET A 49 -29.55 23.17 25.98
C MET A 49 -29.19 24.42 25.17
N SER A 50 -29.24 25.55 25.86
CA SER A 50 -28.80 26.85 25.39
C SER A 50 -27.39 26.76 24.81
N LYS A 51 -27.19 27.35 23.63
CA LYS A 51 -25.88 27.53 22.99
C LYS A 51 -25.03 28.41 23.90
N ALA A 52 -24.26 27.80 24.79
CA ALA A 52 -23.16 28.48 25.45
C ALA A 52 -22.14 28.86 24.37
N HIS A 53 -22.05 30.14 24.05
CA HIS A 53 -20.90 30.70 23.34
C HIS A 53 -19.66 30.42 24.19
N THR A 54 -18.95 29.34 23.88
CA THR A 54 -17.58 29.19 24.30
C THR A 54 -16.77 30.21 23.52
N THR A 55 -16.48 31.34 24.15
CA THR A 55 -15.44 32.25 23.71
C THR A 55 -14.15 31.45 23.62
N ARG A 56 -13.79 31.07 22.40
CA ARG A 56 -12.50 30.44 22.08
C ARG A 56 -11.44 31.52 22.29
N SER A 57 -10.83 31.56 23.46
CA SER A 57 -9.57 32.28 23.65
C SER A 57 -8.53 31.55 22.82
N ALA A 58 -8.35 32.00 21.58
CA ALA A 58 -7.24 31.60 20.75
C ALA A 58 -5.96 32.21 21.35
N SER A 59 -5.35 31.53 22.32
CA SER A 59 -3.91 31.66 22.54
C SER A 59 -3.24 31.06 21.32
N GLY A 60 -2.90 31.90 20.35
CA GLY A 60 -2.16 31.54 19.15
C GLY A 60 -0.72 31.16 19.48
N GLN A 61 -0.51 30.06 20.20
CA GLN A 61 0.79 29.43 20.27
C GLN A 61 1.01 28.68 18.96
N LEU A 62 2.03 29.11 18.21
CA LEU A 62 2.53 28.36 17.07
C LEU A 62 2.92 26.95 17.55
N PRO A 63 2.61 25.90 16.77
CA PRO A 63 3.02 24.55 17.14
C PRO A 63 4.54 24.49 17.31
N PRO A 64 5.05 23.64 18.23
CA PRO A 64 6.49 23.51 18.45
C PRO A 64 7.18 23.06 17.16
N SER A 65 8.30 23.70 16.86
CA SER A 65 9.13 23.45 15.68
C SER A 65 10.44 22.80 16.12
N PHE A 66 10.68 21.56 15.70
CA PHE A 66 11.85 20.78 16.07
C PHE A 66 12.94 20.80 14.99
N SER A 67 14.16 20.43 15.38
CA SER A 67 15.27 20.22 14.43
C SER A 67 15.05 18.94 13.60
N VAL A 68 15.48 18.99 12.33
CA VAL A 68 15.50 17.82 11.43
C VAL A 68 16.88 17.18 11.51
N SER A 69 16.93 15.85 11.43
CA SER A 69 18.20 15.10 11.45
C SER A 69 19.08 15.47 10.24
N PRO A 70 20.41 15.52 10.40
CA PRO A 70 21.32 15.67 9.26
C PRO A 70 21.25 14.43 8.36
N THR A 71 21.69 14.57 7.11
CA THR A 71 21.81 13.44 6.18
C THR A 71 22.76 12.39 6.73
N PRO A 72 22.29 11.15 6.97
CA PRO A 72 23.15 10.09 7.49
C PRO A 72 24.11 9.58 6.41
N ARG A 73 25.12 8.81 6.82
CA ARG A 73 26.01 8.12 5.87
C ARG A 73 25.22 7.15 5.00
N ASN A 74 25.69 6.95 3.77
CA ASN A 74 25.06 6.01 2.86
C ASN A 74 25.25 4.56 3.36
N PRO A 75 24.18 3.86 3.76
CA PRO A 75 24.28 2.48 4.27
C PRO A 75 24.67 1.47 3.18
N LEU A 76 24.52 1.84 1.90
CA LEU A 76 24.90 1.00 0.75
C LEU A 76 26.35 1.28 0.29
N GLY A 77 27.04 2.24 0.89
CA GLY A 77 28.36 2.73 0.47
C GLY A 77 28.30 3.87 -0.54
N GLU A 78 29.35 4.68 -0.59
CA GLU A 78 29.42 5.86 -1.45
C GLU A 78 29.26 5.50 -2.94
N GLY A 79 28.44 6.27 -3.66
CA GLY A 79 28.12 6.03 -5.07
C GLY A 79 27.06 4.95 -5.33
N ASN A 80 26.59 4.24 -4.30
CA ASN A 80 25.52 3.25 -4.44
C ASN A 80 24.15 3.86 -4.13
N TYR A 81 23.14 3.49 -4.91
CA TYR A 81 21.76 3.96 -4.75
C TYR A 81 20.83 2.81 -4.37
N ILE A 82 19.72 3.14 -3.71
CA ILE A 82 18.63 2.18 -3.46
C ILE A 82 18.07 1.73 -4.81
N ARG A 83 18.19 0.44 -5.13
CA ARG A 83 17.65 -0.15 -6.37
C ARG A 83 16.37 -0.93 -6.11
N THR A 84 16.34 -1.66 -5.00
CA THR A 84 15.23 -2.56 -4.66
C THR A 84 14.59 -2.19 -3.35
N ALA A 85 13.26 -2.33 -3.28
CA ALA A 85 12.52 -2.13 -2.05
C ALA A 85 11.53 -3.25 -1.73
N ALA A 86 11.15 -3.33 -0.46
CA ALA A 86 10.04 -4.13 0.02
C ALA A 86 9.24 -3.40 1.12
N ALA A 87 7.96 -3.74 1.24
CA ALA A 87 7.09 -3.24 2.29
C ALA A 87 6.55 -4.39 3.16
N LEU A 88 6.63 -4.21 4.47
CA LEU A 88 6.05 -5.08 5.48
C LEU A 88 4.93 -4.34 6.21
N ILE A 89 3.69 -4.66 5.88
CA ILE A 89 2.50 -4.08 6.51
C ILE A 89 2.09 -5.00 7.66
N ILE A 90 1.98 -4.44 8.86
CA ILE A 90 1.72 -5.18 10.10
C ILE A 90 0.38 -4.68 10.64
N GLY A 91 -0.62 -5.56 10.70
CA GLY A 91 -1.94 -5.21 11.22
C GLY A 91 -3.01 -6.23 10.90
N ASP A 92 -3.61 -6.82 11.93
CA ASP A 92 -4.75 -7.73 11.79
C ASP A 92 -5.95 -7.07 11.10
N GLU A 93 -6.16 -5.75 11.28
CA GLU A 93 -7.21 -4.99 10.63
C GLU A 93 -7.05 -4.89 9.11
N ILE A 94 -5.83 -5.04 8.61
CA ILE A 94 -5.57 -5.11 7.18
C ILE A 94 -5.93 -6.51 6.68
N LEU A 95 -5.48 -7.55 7.39
CA LEU A 95 -5.75 -8.95 7.02
C LEU A 95 -7.23 -9.31 7.07
N ASN A 96 -7.98 -8.78 8.05
CA ASN A 96 -9.42 -9.01 8.16
C ASN A 96 -10.27 -8.06 7.29
N GLY A 97 -9.62 -7.17 6.53
CA GLY A 97 -10.27 -6.27 5.58
C GLY A 97 -11.05 -5.10 6.22
N LYS A 98 -10.96 -4.91 7.54
CA LYS A 98 -11.57 -3.76 8.23
C LYS A 98 -11.01 -2.43 7.74
N THR A 99 -9.70 -2.38 7.48
CA THR A 99 -9.00 -1.19 6.99
C THR A 99 -8.42 -1.49 5.62
N HIS A 100 -8.73 -0.63 4.65
CA HIS A 100 -8.11 -0.69 3.33
C HIS A 100 -6.66 -0.18 3.41
N ASP A 101 -5.70 -1.02 3.03
CA ASP A 101 -4.29 -0.63 3.01
C ASP A 101 -4.02 0.44 1.93
N MET A 102 -3.76 1.66 2.40
CA MET A 102 -3.35 2.79 1.57
C MET A 102 -1.83 3.00 1.59
N ASN A 103 -1.12 2.42 2.56
CA ASN A 103 0.29 2.71 2.81
C ASN A 103 1.16 1.97 1.82
N SER A 104 0.86 0.70 1.55
CA SER A 104 1.59 -0.08 0.55
C SER A 104 1.39 0.46 -0.86
N ASN A 105 0.17 0.90 -1.21
CA ASN A 105 -0.11 1.51 -2.49
C ASN A 105 0.64 2.84 -2.66
N TYR A 106 0.65 3.68 -1.63
CA TYR A 106 1.40 4.93 -1.64
C TYR A 106 2.91 4.66 -1.76
N PHE A 107 3.43 3.68 -1.03
CA PHE A 107 4.83 3.28 -1.10
C PHE A 107 5.22 2.74 -2.49
N ALA A 108 4.32 2.00 -3.14
CA ALA A 108 4.53 1.54 -4.52
C ALA A 108 4.62 2.71 -5.50
N LYS A 109 3.77 3.73 -5.34
CA LYS A 109 3.85 4.96 -6.14
C LYS A 109 5.16 5.71 -5.86
N TYR A 110 5.53 5.88 -4.59
CA TYR A 110 6.79 6.50 -4.19
C TYR A 110 8.01 5.80 -4.81
N CYS A 111 8.07 4.46 -4.73
CA CYS A 111 9.17 3.69 -5.30
C CYS A 111 9.26 3.92 -6.82
N PHE A 112 8.13 3.86 -7.53
CA PHE A 112 8.09 4.10 -8.97
C PHE A 112 8.60 5.50 -9.34
N GLU A 113 8.11 6.54 -8.65
CA GLU A 113 8.50 7.95 -8.87
C GLU A 113 9.98 8.24 -8.58
N HIS A 114 10.61 7.41 -7.74
CA HIS A 114 12.01 7.54 -7.39
C HIS A 114 12.93 6.52 -8.10
N GLY A 115 12.40 5.73 -9.04
CA GLY A 115 13.20 4.75 -9.80
C GLY A 115 13.64 3.55 -8.98
N ILE A 116 12.95 3.27 -7.86
CA ILE A 116 13.17 2.10 -7.01
C ILE A 116 12.23 0.99 -7.47
N GLU A 117 12.76 -0.21 -7.63
CA GLU A 117 11.95 -1.38 -7.95
C GLU A 117 11.37 -2.00 -6.69
N LEU A 118 10.07 -1.79 -6.47
CA LEU A 118 9.33 -2.46 -5.39
C LEU A 118 9.13 -3.93 -5.75
N LYS A 119 9.84 -4.82 -5.07
CA LYS A 119 9.87 -6.27 -5.36
C LYS A 119 8.84 -7.06 -4.59
N ARG A 120 8.47 -6.61 -3.40
CA ARG A 120 7.55 -7.34 -2.51
C ARG A 120 6.76 -6.40 -1.60
N ILE A 121 5.49 -6.70 -1.44
CA ILE A 121 4.64 -6.18 -0.37
C ILE A 121 4.12 -7.42 0.36
N GLU A 122 4.27 -7.44 1.67
CA GLU A 122 3.79 -8.52 2.52
C GLU A 122 2.93 -7.91 3.63
N VAL A 123 1.73 -8.45 3.83
CA VAL A 123 0.85 -8.07 4.93
C VAL A 123 0.83 -9.23 5.90
N ILE A 124 1.16 -8.96 7.16
CA ILE A 124 1.23 -9.97 8.22
C ILE A 124 0.39 -9.54 9.44
N ALA A 125 0.06 -10.53 10.26
CA ALA A 125 -0.61 -10.32 11.53
C ALA A 125 0.33 -9.62 12.53
N ASP A 126 -0.25 -9.11 13.60
CA ASP A 126 0.49 -8.63 14.78
C ASP A 126 1.07 -9.81 15.59
N ASP A 127 1.90 -10.61 14.94
CA ASP A 127 2.56 -11.80 15.50
C ASP A 127 4.08 -11.64 15.49
N GLU A 128 4.70 -11.87 16.66
CA GLU A 128 6.13 -11.67 16.86
C GLU A 128 6.98 -12.55 15.93
N ALA A 129 6.62 -13.82 15.77
CA ALA A 129 7.40 -14.76 14.96
C ALA A 129 7.34 -14.37 13.48
N GLN A 130 6.17 -13.94 13.00
CA GLN A 130 6.00 -13.45 11.63
C GLN A 130 6.79 -12.16 11.39
N ILE A 131 6.75 -11.20 12.32
CA ILE A 131 7.52 -9.95 12.19
C ILE A 131 9.02 -10.25 12.16
N ILE A 132 9.51 -11.14 13.02
CA ILE A 132 10.92 -11.54 13.06
C ILE A 132 11.36 -12.19 11.75
N GLU A 133 10.61 -13.17 11.25
CA GLU A 133 10.95 -13.88 10.00
C GLU A 133 10.96 -12.92 8.81
N ALA A 134 9.87 -12.19 8.62
CA ALA A 134 9.68 -11.36 7.45
C ALA A 134 10.69 -10.20 7.41
N SER A 135 10.91 -9.52 8.54
CA SER A 135 11.86 -8.40 8.62
C SER A 135 13.29 -8.83 8.28
N ARG A 136 13.78 -9.94 8.85
CA ARG A 136 15.11 -10.49 8.55
C ARG A 136 15.24 -10.87 7.09
N ARG A 137 14.26 -11.60 6.55
CA ARG A 137 14.23 -12.00 5.15
C ARG A 137 14.23 -10.80 4.21
N MET A 138 13.48 -9.74 4.51
CA MET A 138 13.45 -8.55 3.66
C MET A 138 14.75 -7.75 3.73
N VAL A 139 15.33 -7.54 4.92
CA VAL A 139 16.60 -6.81 5.08
C VAL A 139 17.75 -7.50 4.35
N MET A 140 17.76 -8.83 4.33
CA MET A 140 18.76 -9.61 3.60
C MET A 140 18.64 -9.47 2.07
N ASN A 141 17.43 -9.32 1.53
CA ASN A 141 17.18 -9.42 0.09
C ASN A 141 17.00 -8.08 -0.64
N TYR A 142 16.77 -6.98 0.10
CA TYR A 142 16.44 -5.68 -0.50
C TYR A 142 17.27 -4.55 0.08
N ASP A 143 17.38 -3.44 -0.66
CA ASP A 143 18.18 -2.28 -0.26
C ASP A 143 17.43 -1.34 0.68
N PHE A 144 16.11 -1.27 0.53
CA PHE A 144 15.23 -0.40 1.31
C PHE A 144 13.96 -1.13 1.72
N VAL A 145 13.76 -1.31 3.03
CA VAL A 145 12.58 -1.99 3.56
C VAL A 145 11.81 -1.01 4.42
N VAL A 146 10.50 -0.93 4.22
CA VAL A 146 9.62 -0.13 5.09
C VAL A 146 8.70 -1.04 5.88
N THR A 147 8.48 -0.73 7.16
CA THR A 147 7.33 -1.28 7.89
C THR A 147 6.26 -0.22 8.09
N SER A 148 5.00 -0.64 8.21
CA SER A 148 3.91 0.23 8.62
C SER A 148 2.97 -0.52 9.55
N GLY A 149 2.74 0.03 10.75
CA GLY A 149 1.83 -0.54 11.75
C GLY A 149 2.53 -1.06 13.02
N GLY A 150 1.73 -1.29 14.07
CA GLY A 150 2.18 -1.84 15.36
C GLY A 150 3.13 -0.95 16.18
N ILE A 151 3.07 0.38 16.00
CA ILE A 151 3.88 1.37 16.75
C ILE A 151 3.09 2.36 17.63
N GLY A 152 1.86 2.00 18.00
CA GLY A 152 0.96 2.81 18.82
C GLY A 152 1.18 2.69 20.34
N PRO A 153 0.55 3.56 21.15
CA PRO A 153 0.71 3.57 22.62
C PRO A 153 0.17 2.32 23.31
N THR A 154 -0.59 1.47 22.58
CA THR A 154 -1.00 0.15 23.03
C THR A 154 0.13 -0.89 22.98
N HIS A 155 1.38 -0.43 22.84
CA HIS A 155 2.61 -1.21 22.99
C HIS A 155 2.56 -2.16 24.20
N GLY A 156 2.87 -3.44 23.95
CA GLY A 156 2.82 -4.50 24.97
C GLY A 156 1.45 -5.15 25.16
N THR A 157 0.45 -4.76 24.36
CA THR A 157 -0.74 -5.58 24.08
C THR A 157 -0.57 -6.25 22.72
N PHE A 158 -1.45 -7.20 22.38
CA PHE A 158 -1.34 -8.02 21.15
C PHE A 158 -1.16 -7.23 19.84
N ASN A 159 -1.46 -5.92 19.79
CA ASN A 159 -1.54 -5.16 18.53
C ASN A 159 -0.38 -4.18 18.25
N ASP A 160 0.59 -4.00 19.18
CA ASP A 160 1.66 -3.00 19.00
C ASP A 160 3.02 -3.56 19.46
N ILE A 161 3.45 -4.63 18.80
CA ILE A 161 4.66 -5.38 19.16
C ILE A 161 5.82 -5.16 18.17
N THR A 162 5.71 -4.23 17.22
CA THR A 162 6.68 -4.06 16.13
C THR A 162 8.08 -3.77 16.63
N TYR A 163 8.31 -2.74 17.46
CA TYR A 163 9.65 -2.42 17.97
C TYR A 163 10.26 -3.56 18.78
N ALA A 164 9.46 -4.22 19.63
CA ALA A 164 9.94 -5.33 20.44
C ALA A 164 10.30 -6.56 19.61
N SER A 165 9.49 -6.88 18.60
CA SER A 165 9.75 -7.98 17.68
C SER A 165 10.98 -7.71 16.82
N LEU A 166 11.15 -6.47 16.34
CA LEU A 166 12.32 -6.08 15.56
C LEU A 166 13.60 -6.06 16.42
N ALA A 167 13.53 -5.62 17.68
CA ALA A 167 14.66 -5.71 18.61
C ALA A 167 15.11 -7.18 18.76
N LYS A 168 14.16 -8.11 18.95
CA LYS A 168 14.45 -9.55 18.98
C LYS A 168 15.02 -10.07 17.65
N ALA A 169 14.49 -9.61 16.52
CA ALA A 169 14.93 -10.02 15.19
C ALA A 169 16.43 -9.76 14.96
N PHE A 170 16.92 -8.63 15.47
CA PHE A 170 18.31 -8.17 15.32
C PHE A 170 19.14 -8.31 16.61
N SER A 171 18.66 -9.09 17.59
CA SER A 171 19.36 -9.35 18.86
C SER A 171 19.77 -8.09 19.65
N GLN A 172 18.91 -7.07 19.62
CA GLN A 172 19.09 -5.79 20.31
C GLN A 172 18.22 -5.72 21.57
N SER A 173 18.70 -4.99 22.57
CA SER A 173 17.87 -4.62 23.73
C SER A 173 16.94 -3.45 23.37
N LEU A 174 15.97 -3.14 24.22
CA LEU A 174 15.09 -1.99 24.04
C LEU A 174 15.49 -0.88 25.01
N VAL A 175 15.66 0.34 24.51
CA VAL A 175 16.06 1.51 25.29
C VAL A 175 15.19 2.72 24.97
N HIS A 176 14.95 3.56 25.98
CA HIS A 176 14.23 4.81 25.77
C HIS A 176 15.10 5.82 25.05
N HIS A 177 14.61 6.36 23.94
CA HIS A 177 15.29 7.41 23.20
C HIS A 177 14.97 8.79 23.78
N THR A 178 15.95 9.41 24.42
CA THR A 178 15.80 10.65 25.19
C THR A 178 15.21 11.80 24.37
N GLU A 179 15.71 12.04 23.16
CA GLU A 179 15.22 13.15 22.31
C GLU A 179 13.77 12.93 21.88
N THR A 180 13.36 11.68 21.60
CA THR A 180 11.96 11.38 21.26
C THR A 180 11.04 11.63 22.44
N LEU A 181 11.45 11.26 23.66
CA LEU A 181 10.70 11.57 24.88
C LEU A 181 10.57 13.08 25.11
N THR A 182 11.64 13.84 24.86
CA THR A 182 11.61 15.31 24.97
C THR A 182 10.61 15.92 23.98
N ARG A 183 10.68 15.55 22.69
CA ARG A 183 9.75 16.06 21.66
C ARG A 183 8.31 15.63 21.89
N MET A 184 8.12 14.39 22.31
CA MET A 184 6.83 13.86 22.72
C MET A 184 6.25 14.72 23.85
N THR A 185 7.02 14.93 24.92
CA THR A 185 6.59 15.75 26.06
C THR A 185 6.23 17.17 25.61
N GLU A 186 7.07 17.79 24.78
CA GLU A 186 6.81 19.14 24.27
C GLU A 186 5.55 19.22 23.40
N MET A 187 5.36 18.27 22.48
CA MET A 187 4.18 18.24 21.62
C MET A 187 2.89 18.01 22.40
N ILE A 188 2.91 17.16 23.44
CA ILE A 188 1.70 16.84 24.18
C ILE A 188 1.35 17.98 25.16
N LYS A 189 2.30 18.80 25.67
CA LYS A 189 2.00 19.99 26.51
C LYS A 189 0.93 20.91 25.92
N HIS A 190 0.86 21.00 24.60
CA HIS A 190 -0.13 21.82 23.89
C HIS A 190 -1.51 21.15 23.74
N ARG A 191 -1.73 19.96 24.32
CA ARG A 191 -2.99 19.21 24.24
C ARG A 191 -3.76 19.27 25.55
N ALA A 192 -4.98 19.83 25.49
CA ALA A 192 -5.86 20.07 26.64
C ALA A 192 -6.21 18.81 27.48
N TRP A 193 -6.14 17.61 26.90
CA TRP A 193 -6.55 16.38 27.57
C TRP A 193 -5.46 15.76 28.46
N MET A 194 -4.20 16.22 28.39
CA MET A 194 -3.12 15.53 29.10
C MET A 194 -2.93 15.97 30.56
N SER A 195 -3.56 17.08 30.99
CA SER A 195 -3.71 17.43 32.42
C SER A 195 -4.52 16.37 33.21
N VAL A 196 -5.07 15.37 32.53
CA VAL A 196 -5.96 14.33 33.06
C VAL A 196 -5.37 12.93 32.95
N GLN A 197 -4.14 12.75 32.42
CA GLN A 197 -3.56 11.42 32.27
C GLN A 197 -3.16 10.79 33.61
N THR A 198 -3.45 9.50 33.77
CA THR A 198 -2.93 8.68 34.87
C THR A 198 -1.45 8.34 34.65
N PRO A 199 -0.69 7.96 35.70
CA PRO A 199 0.68 7.45 35.54
C PRO A 199 0.79 6.30 34.54
N GLN A 200 -0.19 5.40 34.51
CA GLN A 200 -0.22 4.25 33.59
C GLN A 200 -0.41 4.67 32.13
N GLN A 201 -1.22 5.70 31.87
CA GLN A 201 -1.42 6.25 30.53
C GLN A 201 -0.17 6.99 30.01
N ARG A 202 0.55 7.68 30.89
CA ARG A 202 1.86 8.28 30.56
C ARG A 202 2.88 7.21 30.20
N ALA A 203 3.04 6.20 31.05
CA ALA A 203 3.95 5.08 30.77
C ALA A 203 3.62 4.36 29.45
N ALA A 204 2.34 4.22 29.10
CA ALA A 204 1.93 3.66 27.81
C ALA A 204 2.34 4.53 26.61
N THR A 205 2.26 5.85 26.76
CA THR A 205 2.69 6.80 25.73
C THR A 205 4.21 6.80 25.58
N GLU A 206 4.94 6.78 26.69
CA GLU A 206 6.42 6.74 26.72
C GLU A 206 7.00 5.49 26.06
N ARG A 207 6.27 4.36 26.03
CA ARG A 207 6.67 3.16 25.28
C ARG A 207 6.82 3.40 23.78
N MET A 208 6.18 4.42 23.21
CA MET A 208 6.36 4.78 21.79
C MET A 208 7.75 5.37 21.50
N ALA A 209 8.54 5.69 22.54
CA ALA A 209 9.93 6.12 22.44
C ALA A 209 10.92 5.01 22.85
N LEU A 210 10.43 3.77 23.01
CA LEU A 210 11.25 2.61 23.35
C LEU A 210 11.68 1.92 22.03
N PHE A 211 12.96 2.06 21.69
CA PHE A 211 13.51 1.60 20.41
C PHE A 211 14.58 0.54 20.60
N PRO A 212 14.88 -0.28 19.57
CA PRO A 212 16.05 -1.16 19.60
C PRO A 212 17.34 -0.36 19.85
N ASP A 213 18.21 -0.90 20.69
CA ASP A 213 19.48 -0.27 21.03
C ASP A 213 20.40 -0.18 19.81
N GLY A 214 21.04 0.97 19.62
CA GLY A 214 21.82 1.29 18.43
C GLY A 214 21.00 1.58 17.16
N ALA A 215 19.67 1.64 17.23
CA ALA A 215 18.84 2.09 16.12
C ALA A 215 19.17 3.53 15.73
N GLU A 216 19.19 3.80 14.42
CA GLU A 216 19.34 5.17 13.94
C GLU A 216 17.97 5.86 13.96
N VAL A 217 17.89 7.00 14.65
CA VAL A 217 16.63 7.74 14.83
C VAL A 217 16.65 9.00 13.96
N LEU A 218 15.79 9.02 12.93
CA LEU A 218 15.72 10.09 11.94
C LEU A 218 14.47 10.95 12.18
N PHE A 219 14.67 12.19 12.61
CA PHE A 219 13.61 13.19 12.66
C PHE A 219 13.51 13.88 11.31
N VAL A 220 12.46 13.55 10.55
CA VAL A 220 12.32 13.97 9.15
C VAL A 220 11.57 15.29 8.97
N ALA A 221 10.80 15.73 9.96
CA ALA A 221 9.96 16.93 9.87
C ALA A 221 9.99 17.76 11.16
N LYS A 222 9.81 19.08 11.01
CA LYS A 222 9.85 20.04 12.14
C LYS A 222 8.60 19.98 13.02
N ASP A 223 7.46 19.61 12.45
CA ASP A 223 6.15 19.65 13.11
C ASP A 223 5.65 18.26 13.51
N ILE A 224 6.52 17.25 13.49
CA ILE A 224 6.23 15.87 13.89
C ILE A 224 7.25 15.45 14.95
N TRP A 225 6.76 14.91 16.07
CA TRP A 225 7.62 14.38 17.12
C TRP A 225 8.07 12.94 16.87
N VAL A 226 7.27 12.18 16.11
CA VAL A 226 7.52 10.77 15.76
C VAL A 226 8.68 10.69 14.75
N PRO A 227 9.78 9.98 15.06
CA PRO A 227 10.87 9.77 14.13
C PRO A 227 10.60 8.59 13.18
N VAL A 228 11.37 8.51 12.10
CA VAL A 228 11.62 7.25 11.38
C VAL A 228 12.75 6.55 12.10
N VAL A 229 12.51 5.34 12.60
CA VAL A 229 13.55 4.50 13.22
C VAL A 229 14.11 3.56 12.16
N ARG A 230 15.44 3.57 11.98
CA ARG A 230 16.12 2.77 10.97
C ARG A 230 17.03 1.72 11.61
N LEU A 231 16.85 0.46 11.21
CA LEU A 231 17.64 -0.69 11.63
C LEU A 231 18.44 -1.25 10.45
N GLU A 232 19.62 -1.81 10.74
CA GLU A 232 20.51 -2.44 9.74
C GLU A 232 20.82 -1.54 8.52
N GLY A 233 20.70 -0.21 8.68
CA GLY A 233 20.83 0.77 7.59
C GLY A 233 19.75 0.73 6.51
N LYS A 234 18.87 -0.29 6.50
CA LYS A 234 17.94 -0.57 5.40
C LYS A 234 16.46 -0.58 5.79
N LEU A 235 16.15 -0.98 7.02
CA LEU A 235 14.77 -1.15 7.51
C LEU A 235 14.29 0.12 8.20
N CYS A 236 13.38 0.86 7.56
CA CYS A 236 12.76 2.06 8.11
C CYS A 236 11.36 1.76 8.66
N ILE A 237 11.12 2.11 9.92
CA ILE A 237 9.89 1.82 10.64
C ILE A 237 8.98 3.06 10.60
N PHE A 238 7.74 2.88 10.14
CA PHE A 238 6.75 3.94 10.03
C PHE A 238 5.45 3.64 10.78
N PRO A 239 4.68 4.69 11.15
CA PRO A 239 3.34 4.52 11.69
C PRO A 239 2.35 3.93 10.69
N GLY A 240 1.30 3.30 11.21
CA GLY A 240 0.18 2.77 10.42
C GLY A 240 -0.78 3.84 9.89
N ILE A 241 -0.78 5.05 10.49
CA ILE A 241 -1.69 6.14 10.11
C ILE A 241 -1.30 6.67 8.72
N PRO A 242 -2.18 6.60 7.69
CA PRO A 242 -1.78 6.90 6.32
C PRO A 242 -1.25 8.31 6.09
N SER A 243 -1.91 9.33 6.63
CA SER A 243 -1.46 10.72 6.47
C SER A 243 -0.08 10.97 7.08
N LEU A 244 0.22 10.28 8.19
CA LEU A 244 1.50 10.39 8.87
C LEU A 244 2.59 9.61 8.12
N PHE A 245 2.28 8.38 7.68
CA PHE A 245 3.17 7.57 6.84
C PHE A 245 3.63 8.34 5.60
N GLN A 246 2.68 8.89 4.83
CA GLN A 246 2.93 9.62 3.59
C GLN A 246 3.82 10.84 3.81
N LYS A 247 3.50 11.63 4.84
CA LYS A 247 4.26 12.82 5.20
C LYS A 247 5.69 12.47 5.62
N MET A 248 5.86 11.45 6.46
CA MET A 248 7.17 11.02 6.94
C MET A 248 8.01 10.44 5.80
N LEU A 249 7.43 9.63 4.91
CA LEU A 249 8.13 9.07 3.77
C LEU A 249 8.60 10.17 2.80
N THR A 250 7.72 11.12 2.48
CA THR A 250 8.09 12.27 1.65
C THR A 250 9.24 13.06 2.28
N ALA A 251 9.15 13.33 3.58
CA ALA A 251 10.17 14.08 4.33
C ALA A 251 11.49 13.30 4.51
N LEU A 252 11.47 11.97 4.42
CA LEU A 252 12.66 11.13 4.48
C LEU A 252 13.47 11.16 3.17
N THR A 253 12.83 11.46 2.03
CA THR A 253 13.44 11.48 0.68
C THR A 253 14.82 12.15 0.60
N PRO A 254 15.07 13.35 1.19
CA PRO A 254 16.37 14.00 1.12
C PRO A 254 17.48 13.27 1.90
N LEU A 255 17.12 12.37 2.80
CA LEU A 255 18.03 11.59 3.63
C LEU A 255 18.35 10.21 3.02
N LEU A 256 17.74 9.87 1.87
CA LEU A 256 17.90 8.59 1.20
C LEU A 256 18.86 8.70 0.00
N PRO A 257 19.73 7.70 -0.22
CA PRO A 257 20.57 7.62 -1.42
C PRO A 257 19.74 7.12 -2.61
N LEU A 258 18.88 7.99 -3.14
CA LEU A 258 17.95 7.68 -4.23
C LEU A 258 18.64 7.71 -5.61
N PRO A 259 18.20 6.90 -6.56
CA PRO A 259 18.67 6.96 -7.94
C PRO A 259 18.52 8.38 -8.54
N PRO A 260 19.47 8.78 -9.42
CA PRO A 260 19.38 10.05 -10.13
C PRO A 260 18.13 10.08 -11.01
N GLN A 261 17.61 11.28 -11.29
CA GLN A 261 16.38 11.44 -12.07
C GLN A 261 16.44 10.80 -13.47
N THR A 262 17.62 10.81 -14.09
CA THR A 262 17.89 10.19 -15.39
C THR A 262 17.71 8.67 -15.40
N GLU A 263 17.73 8.02 -14.23
CA GLU A 263 17.56 6.58 -14.10
C GLU A 263 16.14 6.17 -13.73
N ARG A 264 15.22 7.13 -13.55
CA ARG A 264 13.84 6.86 -13.16
C ARG A 264 13.00 6.43 -14.35
N SER A 265 12.14 5.44 -14.14
CA SER A 265 11.19 5.01 -15.16
C SER A 265 10.08 6.04 -15.32
N LEU A 266 9.70 6.27 -16.57
CA LEU A 266 8.55 7.08 -16.96
C LEU A 266 7.34 6.15 -17.18
N ARG A 267 6.14 6.72 -16.98
CA ARG A 267 4.87 6.07 -17.33
C ARG A 267 4.07 7.01 -18.21
N ILE A 268 3.70 6.54 -19.40
CA ILE A 268 2.76 7.23 -20.28
C ILE A 268 1.54 6.35 -20.44
N GLN A 269 0.35 6.96 -20.37
CA GLN A 269 -0.92 6.25 -20.55
C GLN A 269 -1.63 6.77 -21.79
N VAL A 270 -2.12 5.86 -22.61
CA VAL A 270 -2.95 6.12 -23.78
C VAL A 270 -4.31 5.48 -23.53
N PHE A 271 -5.39 6.24 -23.65
CA PHE A 271 -6.75 5.72 -23.53
C PHE A 271 -7.37 5.53 -24.90
N THR A 272 -8.10 4.43 -25.09
CA THR A 272 -8.94 4.20 -26.27
C THR A 272 -10.29 3.67 -25.86
N GLU A 273 -11.34 4.01 -26.63
CA GLU A 273 -12.67 3.44 -26.48
C GLU A 273 -12.79 2.05 -27.12
N ARG A 274 -11.76 1.63 -27.88
CA ARG A 274 -11.75 0.31 -28.51
C ARG A 274 -11.71 -0.81 -27.46
N PRO A 275 -12.44 -1.92 -27.68
CA PRO A 275 -12.34 -3.10 -26.85
C PRO A 275 -10.92 -3.66 -26.80
N GLU A 276 -10.52 -4.20 -25.65
CA GLU A 276 -9.18 -4.78 -25.44
C GLU A 276 -8.85 -5.86 -26.47
N SER A 277 -9.84 -6.68 -26.85
CA SER A 277 -9.68 -7.74 -27.85
C SER A 277 -9.25 -7.23 -29.23
N MET A 278 -9.62 -6.00 -29.60
CA MET A 278 -9.24 -5.40 -30.88
C MET A 278 -7.78 -4.92 -30.90
N ILE A 279 -7.27 -4.45 -29.76
CA ILE A 279 -5.91 -3.89 -29.66
C ILE A 279 -4.87 -4.93 -29.19
N ALA A 280 -5.30 -6.02 -28.55
CA ALA A 280 -4.42 -7.04 -27.99
C ALA A 280 -3.37 -7.63 -28.98
N PRO A 281 -3.69 -7.92 -30.25
CA PRO A 281 -2.70 -8.41 -31.21
C PRO A 281 -1.58 -7.40 -31.48
N TYR A 282 -1.93 -6.11 -31.58
CA TYR A 282 -0.97 -5.03 -31.75
C TYR A 282 -0.09 -4.88 -30.50
N LEU A 283 -0.69 -4.82 -29.31
CA LEU A 283 0.06 -4.68 -28.05
C LEU A 283 1.03 -5.84 -27.81
N THR A 284 0.66 -7.06 -28.22
CA THR A 284 1.55 -8.24 -28.13
C THR A 284 2.78 -8.12 -29.02
N LYS A 285 2.59 -7.65 -30.27
CA LYS A 285 3.71 -7.37 -31.19
C LYS A 285 4.59 -6.25 -30.65
N LEU A 286 3.97 -5.17 -30.18
CA LEU A 286 4.65 -4.02 -29.60
C LEU A 286 5.48 -4.43 -28.37
N GLN A 287 4.92 -5.18 -27.43
CA GLN A 287 5.65 -5.68 -26.26
C GLN A 287 6.85 -6.56 -26.66
N THR A 288 6.71 -7.39 -27.69
CA THR A 288 7.81 -8.24 -28.16
C THR A 288 8.97 -7.41 -28.71
N HIS A 289 8.66 -6.35 -29.47
CA HIS A 289 9.64 -5.42 -30.00
C HIS A 289 10.29 -4.55 -28.91
N LEU A 290 9.52 -4.13 -27.90
CA LEU A 290 9.96 -3.19 -26.86
C LEU A 290 10.65 -3.85 -25.65
N ARG A 291 10.45 -5.16 -25.44
CA ARG A 291 11.05 -5.90 -24.31
C ARG A 291 12.59 -5.81 -24.28
N PRO A 292 13.35 -5.98 -25.38
CA PRO A 292 14.81 -5.82 -25.40
C PRO A 292 15.27 -4.42 -24.97
N HIS A 293 14.42 -3.42 -25.14
CA HIS A 293 14.70 -2.03 -24.76
C HIS A 293 14.32 -1.72 -23.31
N GLY A 294 13.72 -2.68 -22.59
CA GLY A 294 13.29 -2.53 -21.20
C GLY A 294 12.00 -1.71 -21.06
N ILE A 295 11.20 -1.61 -22.13
CA ILE A 295 9.90 -0.95 -22.10
C ILE A 295 8.79 -2.02 -21.96
N GLN A 296 7.93 -1.81 -20.98
CA GLN A 296 6.77 -2.64 -20.68
C GLN A 296 5.50 -1.98 -21.22
N VAL A 297 4.63 -2.80 -21.79
CA VAL A 297 3.33 -2.45 -22.33
C VAL A 297 2.28 -3.24 -21.57
N GLY A 298 1.30 -2.56 -20.98
CA GLY A 298 0.18 -3.19 -20.30
C GLY A 298 -1.14 -2.60 -20.75
N SER A 299 -2.21 -3.40 -20.77
CA SER A 299 -3.59 -2.96 -21.00
C SER A 299 -4.40 -3.09 -19.70
N TYR A 300 -5.24 -2.10 -19.43
CA TYR A 300 -6.09 -2.03 -18.23
C TYR A 300 -7.49 -1.58 -18.63
N PRO A 301 -8.43 -2.51 -18.84
CA PRO A 301 -9.80 -2.18 -19.21
C PRO A 301 -10.53 -1.45 -18.09
N VAL A 302 -11.39 -0.50 -18.47
CA VAL A 302 -12.39 0.15 -17.62
C VAL A 302 -13.75 -0.24 -18.15
N LEU A 303 -14.51 -0.95 -17.32
CA LEU A 303 -15.80 -1.52 -17.70
C LEU A 303 -16.72 -0.44 -18.26
N GLY A 304 -17.22 -0.68 -19.49
CA GLY A 304 -18.16 0.21 -20.17
C GLY A 304 -17.57 1.54 -20.66
N GLN A 305 -16.26 1.78 -20.57
CA GLN A 305 -15.63 3.02 -21.02
C GLN A 305 -14.57 2.79 -22.09
N GLY A 306 -13.66 1.82 -21.91
CA GLY A 306 -12.53 1.63 -22.81
C GLY A 306 -11.34 0.98 -22.13
N VAL A 307 -10.14 1.19 -22.66
CA VAL A 307 -8.90 0.57 -22.17
C VAL A 307 -7.80 1.61 -22.01
N PHE A 308 -7.11 1.57 -20.87
CA PHE A 308 -5.84 2.27 -20.71
C PHE A 308 -4.68 1.37 -21.13
N VAL A 309 -3.90 1.81 -22.11
CA VAL A 309 -2.61 1.24 -22.43
C VAL A 309 -1.53 2.01 -21.67
N SER A 310 -0.75 1.32 -20.84
CA SER A 310 0.36 1.88 -20.07
C SER A 310 1.69 1.47 -20.68
N LEU A 311 2.51 2.45 -21.01
CA LEU A 311 3.90 2.29 -21.41
C LEU A 311 4.80 2.68 -20.25
N ILE A 312 5.68 1.77 -19.83
CA ILE A 312 6.59 1.98 -18.70
C ILE A 312 8.01 1.69 -19.16
N GLY A 313 8.92 2.65 -18.99
CA GLY A 313 10.32 2.46 -19.36
C GLY A 313 11.16 3.72 -19.20
N ARG A 314 12.37 3.70 -19.74
CA ARG A 314 13.30 4.84 -19.72
C ARG A 314 13.65 5.26 -21.13
N ASP A 315 13.85 6.55 -21.33
CA ASP A 315 14.41 7.05 -22.58
C ASP A 315 15.86 6.55 -22.73
N ARG A 316 16.20 6.07 -23.92
CA ARG A 316 17.54 5.52 -24.20
C ARG A 316 18.04 5.97 -25.56
N LEU A 317 19.32 6.31 -25.60
CA LEU A 317 20.09 6.37 -26.84
C LEU A 317 20.34 4.92 -27.29
N LEU A 318 19.93 4.53 -28.51
CA LEU A 318 20.34 3.22 -29.04
C LEU A 318 21.82 3.31 -29.40
N THR A 319 22.67 2.61 -28.66
CA THR A 319 24.02 2.36 -29.15
C THR A 319 23.93 1.43 -30.36
N THR A 320 24.75 1.70 -31.38
CA THR A 320 24.77 1.09 -32.72
C THR A 320 24.88 -0.45 -32.73
N ALA A 321 25.21 -1.06 -31.58
CA ALA A 321 25.35 -2.51 -31.42
C ALA A 321 24.03 -3.30 -31.55
N SER A 322 22.86 -2.67 -31.37
CA SER A 322 21.57 -3.36 -31.51
C SER A 322 21.01 -3.38 -32.94
N MET A 323 21.63 -2.67 -33.89
CA MET A 323 21.14 -2.60 -35.28
C MET A 323 21.74 -3.65 -36.23
N THR A 324 22.69 -4.48 -35.76
CA THR A 324 23.43 -5.40 -36.63
C THR A 324 22.69 -6.70 -36.97
N SER A 325 21.45 -6.89 -36.53
CA SER A 325 20.77 -8.20 -36.62
C SER A 325 19.77 -8.38 -37.76
N THR A 326 19.51 -7.37 -38.62
CA THR A 326 18.40 -7.49 -39.60
C THR A 326 18.67 -6.91 -41.00
N GLN A 327 19.91 -6.64 -41.40
CA GLN A 327 20.20 -6.25 -42.78
C GLN A 327 21.40 -7.01 -43.35
N VAL A 328 21.17 -8.25 -43.79
CA VAL A 328 21.96 -8.88 -44.85
C VAL A 328 21.00 -9.56 -45.81
N GLN A 329 20.55 -8.79 -46.80
CA GLN A 329 20.33 -9.19 -48.19
C GLN A 329 19.50 -8.09 -48.86
N LEU A 330 20.13 -7.33 -49.76
CA LEU A 330 19.64 -6.94 -51.08
C LEU A 330 20.63 -5.95 -51.71
N ASP A 331 21.32 -6.50 -52.71
CA ASP A 331 21.72 -5.94 -54.00
C ASP A 331 22.59 -4.67 -54.09
N SER A 332 23.73 -4.90 -54.73
CA SER A 332 24.58 -3.96 -55.43
C SER A 332 23.82 -3.22 -56.54
N ASP A 333 23.79 -1.90 -56.50
CA ASP A 333 24.29 -1.03 -57.58
C ASP A 333 24.12 0.45 -57.19
N GLY A 334 25.15 1.25 -57.49
CA GLY A 334 25.40 2.54 -56.85
C GLY A 334 24.58 3.72 -57.37
N HIS A 335 24.33 4.67 -56.47
CA HIS A 335 24.38 6.11 -56.75
C HIS A 335 24.39 6.93 -55.45
N HIS A 336 25.03 8.10 -55.52
CA HIS A 336 25.24 9.14 -54.51
C HIS A 336 24.18 9.32 -53.41
N SER A 337 24.62 9.64 -52.18
CA SER A 337 24.30 10.94 -51.52
C SER A 337 24.87 11.05 -50.10
N SER A 338 25.32 12.27 -49.78
CA SER A 338 25.43 12.94 -48.47
C SER A 338 25.74 12.12 -47.21
N GLU A 339 26.86 12.48 -46.56
CA GLU A 339 27.15 12.21 -45.15
C GLU A 339 26.03 12.76 -44.25
N ASP A 340 25.00 11.95 -44.04
CA ASP A 340 24.03 12.14 -42.96
C ASP A 340 24.67 11.55 -41.70
N THR A 341 25.26 12.41 -40.85
CA THR A 341 25.57 12.05 -39.46
C THR A 341 24.25 11.86 -38.72
N LYS A 342 23.57 10.73 -38.96
CA LYS A 342 22.39 10.33 -38.19
C LYS A 342 22.85 10.01 -36.78
N ASP A 343 22.50 10.89 -35.86
CA ASP A 343 22.52 10.60 -34.43
C ASP A 343 21.99 9.16 -34.20
N PRO A 344 22.60 8.39 -33.29
CA PRO A 344 22.12 7.06 -32.97
C PRO A 344 20.61 7.12 -32.68
N PRO A 345 19.80 6.20 -33.25
CA PRO A 345 18.35 6.28 -33.12
C PRO A 345 17.98 6.28 -31.64
N ARG A 346 17.18 7.25 -31.21
CA ARG A 346 16.81 7.40 -29.80
C ARG A 346 15.46 6.73 -29.60
N ILE A 347 15.36 5.86 -28.60
CA ILE A 347 14.06 5.40 -28.13
C ILE A 347 13.58 6.40 -27.10
N VAL A 348 12.57 7.17 -27.49
CA VAL A 348 11.88 8.12 -26.63
C VAL A 348 10.49 7.55 -26.35
N LEU A 349 10.14 7.40 -25.07
CA LEU A 349 8.87 6.79 -24.66
C LEU A 349 7.67 7.60 -25.19
N ALA A 350 7.82 8.92 -25.31
CA ALA A 350 6.80 9.80 -25.87
C ALA A 350 6.55 9.54 -27.37
N ASP A 351 7.56 9.16 -28.13
CA ASP A 351 7.41 8.86 -29.55
C ASP A 351 6.64 7.56 -29.75
N ILE A 352 6.99 6.53 -28.98
CA ILE A 352 6.24 5.27 -28.91
C ILE A 352 4.79 5.52 -28.50
N ALA A 353 4.56 6.40 -27.51
CA ALA A 353 3.20 6.72 -27.09
C ALA A 353 2.37 7.37 -28.20
N ARG A 354 2.96 8.24 -29.03
CA ARG A 354 2.30 8.83 -30.21
C ARG A 354 1.99 7.79 -31.28
N GLU A 355 2.88 6.83 -31.50
CA GLU A 355 2.60 5.70 -32.42
C GLU A 355 1.44 4.84 -31.91
N VAL A 356 1.43 4.53 -30.62
CA VAL A 356 0.34 3.78 -29.98
C VAL A 356 -0.97 4.56 -30.09
N GLU A 357 -0.96 5.85 -29.80
CA GLU A 357 -2.11 6.75 -29.92
C GLU A 357 -2.76 6.68 -31.31
N LEU A 358 -1.95 6.74 -32.38
CA LEU A 358 -2.44 6.64 -33.75
C LEU A 358 -2.99 5.25 -34.08
N GLU A 359 -2.29 4.18 -33.68
CA GLU A 359 -2.67 2.81 -34.04
C GLU A 359 -3.97 2.37 -33.35
N ILE A 360 -4.13 2.72 -32.07
CA ILE A 360 -5.30 2.32 -31.27
C ILE A 360 -6.44 3.34 -31.33
N ASP A 361 -6.28 4.42 -32.11
CA ASP A 361 -7.24 5.54 -32.19
C ASP A 361 -7.57 6.05 -30.77
N GLY A 362 -6.49 6.34 -30.05
CA GLY A 362 -6.50 6.69 -28.65
C GLY A 362 -6.14 8.15 -28.40
N GLN A 363 -5.96 8.48 -27.12
CA GLN A 363 -5.51 9.78 -26.64
C GLN A 363 -4.55 9.59 -25.48
N ILE A 364 -3.39 10.27 -25.51
CA ILE A 364 -2.51 10.34 -24.34
C ILE A 364 -3.23 11.08 -23.21
N VAL A 365 -3.23 10.49 -22.01
CA VAL A 365 -3.97 10.99 -20.84
C VAL A 365 -3.05 11.27 -19.66
N SER A 366 -3.40 12.29 -18.87
CA SER A 366 -2.73 12.62 -17.62
C SER A 366 -3.14 11.66 -16.48
N GLU A 367 -2.34 11.58 -15.41
CA GLU A 367 -2.71 10.77 -14.23
C GLU A 367 -4.03 11.22 -13.60
N GLU A 368 -4.34 12.52 -13.63
CA GLU A 368 -5.59 13.07 -13.10
C GLU A 368 -6.81 12.59 -13.91
N GLU A 369 -6.71 12.61 -15.24
CA GLU A 369 -7.78 12.13 -16.11
C GLU A 369 -8.00 10.62 -15.95
N VAL A 370 -6.92 9.86 -15.80
CA VAL A 370 -6.97 8.42 -15.48
C VAL A 370 -7.72 8.18 -14.17
N ALA A 371 -7.38 8.94 -13.11
CA ALA A 371 -8.02 8.81 -11.81
C ALA A 371 -9.52 9.17 -11.88
N LYS A 372 -9.87 10.22 -12.62
CA LYS A 372 -11.25 10.68 -12.83
C LYS A 372 -12.10 9.62 -13.53
N ARG A 373 -11.63 9.05 -14.65
CA ARG A 373 -12.36 7.99 -15.40
C ARG A 373 -12.56 6.73 -14.58
N LYS A 374 -11.51 6.28 -13.87
CA LYS A 374 -11.61 5.14 -12.93
C LYS A 374 -12.57 5.42 -11.77
N GLY A 375 -12.61 6.67 -11.28
CA GLY A 375 -13.52 7.11 -10.22
C GLY A 375 -14.99 7.14 -10.65
N GLN A 376 -15.27 7.63 -11.86
CA GLN A 376 -16.63 7.64 -12.44
C GLN A 376 -17.19 6.22 -12.61
N CYS A 377 -16.35 5.25 -12.99
CA CYS A 377 -16.76 3.84 -13.06
C CYS A 377 -17.22 3.28 -11.70
N LYS A 378 -16.55 3.65 -10.60
CA LYS A 378 -16.94 3.19 -9.25
C LYS A 378 -18.32 3.72 -8.82
N GLN A 379 -18.72 4.90 -9.32
CA GLN A 379 -20.04 5.47 -9.04
C GLN A 379 -21.16 4.77 -9.82
N LEU A 380 -20.87 4.33 -11.05
CA LEU A 380 -21.83 3.61 -11.91
C LEU A 380 -22.08 2.16 -11.45
N THR A 381 -21.15 1.56 -10.69
CA THR A 381 -21.27 0.20 -10.14
C THR A 381 -21.77 0.16 -8.69
N ALA A 382 -22.14 1.29 -8.10
CA ALA A 382 -22.76 1.30 -6.77
C ALA A 382 -24.11 0.57 -6.83
N PRO A 383 -24.43 -0.33 -5.89
CA PRO A 383 -25.69 -1.06 -5.93
C PRO A 383 -26.85 -0.07 -5.86
N VAL A 384 -27.71 -0.10 -6.88
CA VAL A 384 -29.02 0.54 -6.83
C VAL A 384 -29.76 -0.07 -5.66
N THR A 385 -29.96 0.69 -4.59
CA THR A 385 -30.86 0.31 -3.50
C THR A 385 -32.24 0.09 -4.10
N VAL A 386 -32.63 -1.16 -4.31
CA VAL A 386 -34.00 -1.51 -4.71
C VAL A 386 -34.89 -1.16 -3.53
N ALA A 387 -35.48 0.03 -3.56
CA ALA A 387 -36.56 0.40 -2.67
C ALA A 387 -37.74 -0.54 -2.97
N ALA A 388 -37.97 -1.51 -2.10
CA ALA A 388 -39.12 -2.39 -2.15
C ALA A 388 -40.40 -1.58 -1.85
N SER A 389 -40.98 -0.96 -2.87
CA SER A 389 -42.38 -0.55 -2.85
C SER A 389 -43.23 -1.65 -3.49
N MET A 390 -43.63 -2.65 -2.70
CA MET A 390 -44.75 -3.53 -3.07
C MET A 390 -45.89 -3.34 -2.08
N GLY A 391 -46.69 -2.31 -2.34
CA GLY A 391 -48.08 -2.30 -1.93
C GLY A 391 -48.89 -3.09 -2.96
N VAL A 392 -49.26 -4.33 -2.64
CA VAL A 392 -50.35 -5.02 -3.32
C VAL A 392 -51.24 -5.65 -2.25
N LYS A 393 -52.41 -5.02 -2.06
CA LYS A 393 -53.55 -5.62 -1.38
C LYS A 393 -54.04 -6.79 -2.23
N ALA A 394 -54.09 -7.99 -1.66
CA ALA A 394 -54.94 -9.06 -2.18
C ALA A 394 -55.98 -9.40 -1.11
N LYS A 395 -57.24 -9.10 -1.43
CA LYS A 395 -58.44 -9.67 -0.81
C LYS A 395 -58.55 -11.12 -1.27
N PHE A 396 -58.54 -12.06 -0.33
CA PHE A 396 -59.57 -13.07 -0.03
C PHE A 396 -58.97 -14.18 0.82
#